data_AF-A0A920JPC8-F1
#
_entry.id   AF-A0A920JPC8-F1
#
_cell.length_a   1.000
_cell.length_b   1.000
_cell.length_c   1.000
_cell.angle_alpha   90.00
_cell.angle_beta   90.00
_cell.angle_gamma   90.00
#
_symmetry.space_group_name_H-M   'P 1'
#
loop_
_entity.id
_entity.type
_entity.pdbx_description
1 polymer ?
#
loop_
_entity_poly.entity_id
_entity_poly.type
_entity_poly.pdbx_seq_one_letter_code
_entity_poly.pdbx_strand_id
1 'polypeptide(L)'
;MDDEPTFDLFSQGKMTGVFQLESRVAQSIARSLKPKRFEDLVALVALIRPGPLGAGMHTEFADRATGRKEIEYLHSDLKEILEEPLWCDTLPGTGNANSPKNIWF
;
A
#
# COMPACT_ATOMS: atom_id res chain seq x y z
N MET A 1 -12.28 -14.10 -2.13
CA MET A 1 -12.71 -12.94 -1.31
C MET A 1 -12.54 -11.68 -2.17
N ASP A 2 -12.85 -11.81 -3.46
CA ASP A 2 -12.27 -11.01 -4.55
C ASP A 2 -13.42 -10.42 -5.36
N ASP A 3 -14.25 -9.62 -4.70
CA ASP A 3 -15.38 -8.96 -5.33
C ASP A 3 -14.89 -7.68 -6.02
N GLU A 4 -14.60 -7.81 -7.31
CA GLU A 4 -14.09 -6.71 -8.14
C GLU A 4 -14.98 -5.46 -8.12
N PRO A 5 -16.34 -5.55 -8.17
CA PRO A 5 -17.22 -4.39 -8.03
C PRO A 5 -17.04 -3.63 -6.71
N THR A 6 -16.81 -4.36 -5.61
CA THR A 6 -16.56 -3.78 -4.30
C THR A 6 -15.26 -2.97 -4.30
N PHE A 7 -14.16 -3.56 -4.78
CA PHE A 7 -12.86 -2.88 -4.85
C PHE A 7 -12.85 -1.66 -5.79
N ASP A 8 -13.65 -1.68 -6.86
CA ASP A 8 -13.85 -0.51 -7.72
C ASP A 8 -14.55 0.64 -6.99
N LEU A 9 -15.59 0.36 -6.18
CA LEU A 9 -16.23 1.37 -5.32
C LEU A 9 -15.25 1.98 -4.31
N PHE A 10 -14.40 1.14 -3.69
CA PHE A 10 -13.34 1.58 -2.79
C PHE A 10 -12.31 2.47 -3.51
N SER A 11 -11.89 2.07 -4.71
CA SER A 11 -10.95 2.82 -5.56
C SER A 11 -11.51 4.17 -6.02
N GLN A 12 -12.82 4.28 -6.17
CA GLN A 12 -13.51 5.56 -6.46
C GLN A 12 -13.73 6.41 -5.20
N GLY A 13 -13.45 5.87 -4.00
CA GLY A 13 -13.70 6.52 -2.72
C GLY A 13 -15.19 6.64 -2.38
N LYS A 14 -16.05 5.84 -3.01
CA LYS A 14 -17.51 5.82 -2.77
C LYS A 14 -17.85 4.96 -1.55
N MET A 15 -17.33 5.37 -0.39
CA MET A 15 -17.38 4.59 0.86
C MET A 15 -18.35 5.17 1.91
N THR A 16 -19.27 6.04 1.50
CA THR A 16 -20.25 6.62 2.43
C THR A 16 -21.14 5.52 3.00
N GLY A 17 -21.19 5.41 4.33
CA GLY A 17 -21.94 4.35 5.04
C GLY A 17 -21.17 3.04 5.23
N VAL A 18 -19.89 2.96 4.82
CA VAL A 18 -19.01 1.83 5.11
C VAL A 18 -18.36 2.04 6.48
N PHE A 19 -18.56 1.08 7.39
CA PHE A 19 -18.02 1.12 8.75
C PHE A 19 -16.51 1.37 8.75
N GLN A 20 -16.05 2.32 9.58
CA GLN A 20 -14.65 2.81 9.70
C GLN A 20 -14.07 3.58 8.50
N LEU A 21 -14.61 3.42 7.28
CA LEU A 21 -14.04 3.98 6.05
C LEU A 21 -14.84 5.16 5.46
N GLU A 22 -15.83 5.65 6.18
CA GLU A 22 -16.68 6.79 5.77
C GLU A 22 -15.97 8.15 5.75
N SER A 23 -14.84 8.28 6.46
CA SER A 23 -14.19 9.58 6.64
C SER A 23 -13.60 10.11 5.33
N ARG A 24 -13.57 11.44 5.18
CA ARG A 24 -12.96 12.09 3.99
C ARG A 24 -11.49 11.73 3.81
N VAL A 25 -10.77 11.52 4.91
CA VAL A 25 -9.36 11.07 4.92
C VAL A 25 -9.26 9.65 4.36
N ALA A 26 -10.08 8.72 4.86
CA ALA A 26 -10.14 7.35 4.33
C ALA A 26 -10.46 7.35 2.83
N GLN A 27 -11.44 8.14 2.41
CA GLN A 27 -11.82 8.31 0.99
C GLN A 27 -10.68 8.83 0.12
N SER A 28 -9.86 9.75 0.62
CA SER A 28 -8.72 10.26 -0.14
C SER A 28 -7.60 9.24 -0.27
N ILE A 29 -7.31 8.50 0.81
CA ILE A 29 -6.26 7.48 0.81
C ILE A 29 -6.67 6.30 -0.07
N ALA A 30 -7.91 5.82 0.04
CA ALA A 30 -8.41 4.72 -0.80
C ALA A 30 -8.34 5.03 -2.29
N ARG A 31 -8.67 6.26 -2.72
CA ARG A 31 -8.51 6.70 -4.11
C ARG A 31 -7.06 6.68 -4.61
N SER A 32 -6.12 6.97 -3.71
CA SER A 32 -4.69 7.00 -4.04
C SER A 32 -4.08 5.59 -4.04
N LEU A 33 -4.55 4.74 -3.11
CA LEU A 33 -4.10 3.36 -2.96
C LEU A 33 -4.68 2.43 -4.02
N LYS A 34 -5.92 2.68 -4.48
CA LYS A 34 -6.68 1.82 -5.40
C LYS A 34 -6.68 0.35 -4.94
N PRO A 35 -7.28 0.05 -3.78
CA PRO A 35 -7.24 -1.28 -3.19
C PRO A 35 -7.83 -2.31 -4.15
N LYS A 36 -7.13 -3.42 -4.34
CA LYS A 36 -7.55 -4.55 -5.18
C LYS A 36 -7.79 -5.81 -4.37
N ARG A 37 -7.30 -5.84 -3.13
CA ARG A 37 -7.31 -7.00 -2.26
C ARG A 37 -7.73 -6.62 -0.85
N PHE A 38 -8.07 -7.61 -0.04
CA PHE A 38 -8.50 -7.38 1.34
C PHE A 38 -7.37 -6.80 2.20
N GLU A 39 -6.12 -7.21 1.95
CA GLU A 39 -4.94 -6.72 2.68
C GLU A 39 -4.76 -5.21 2.54
N ASP A 40 -5.12 -4.63 1.38
CA ASP A 40 -5.08 -3.19 1.15
C ASP A 40 -6.06 -2.44 2.06
N LEU A 41 -7.21 -3.04 2.37
CA LEU A 41 -8.19 -2.47 3.30
C LEU A 41 -7.70 -2.52 4.74
N VAL A 42 -7.00 -3.60 5.12
CA VAL A 42 -6.35 -3.71 6.43
C VAL A 42 -5.27 -2.64 6.59
N ALA A 43 -4.42 -2.47 5.57
CA ALA A 43 -3.40 -1.42 5.54
C ALA A 43 -4.01 -0.02 5.60
N LEU A 44 -5.10 0.23 4.86
CA LEU A 44 -5.85 1.48 4.87
C LEU A 44 -6.30 1.86 6.29
N VAL A 45 -6.91 0.92 7.03
CA VAL A 45 -7.35 1.15 8.42
C VAL A 45 -6.16 1.38 9.36
N ALA A 46 -5.04 0.69 9.17
CA ALA A 46 -3.83 0.88 9.97
C ALA A 46 -3.20 2.28 9.76
N LEU A 47 -3.29 2.81 8.54
CA LEU A 47 -2.71 4.10 8.15
C LEU A 47 -3.56 5.32 8.54
N ILE A 48 -4.87 5.16 8.78
CA ILE A 48 -5.76 6.22 9.28
C ILE A 48 -5.57 6.42 10.79
N ARG A 49 -4.32 6.63 11.21
CA ARG A 49 -3.94 6.93 12.60
C ARG A 49 -3.10 8.21 12.63
N PRO A 50 -3.20 9.04 13.69
CA PRO A 50 -2.57 10.36 13.70
C PRO A 50 -1.04 10.34 13.54
N GLY A 51 -0.35 9.29 14.02
CA GLY A 51 1.10 9.12 13.80
C GLY A 51 1.46 8.91 12.32
N PRO A 52 1.01 7.82 11.69
CA PRO A 52 1.25 7.55 10.26
C PRO A 52 0.75 8.65 9.31
N LEU A 53 -0.36 9.31 9.64
CA LEU A 53 -0.89 10.43 8.86
C LEU A 53 0.06 11.63 8.91
N GLY A 54 0.53 12.01 10.10
CA GLY A 54 1.44 13.15 10.28
C GLY A 54 2.82 12.93 9.65
N ALA A 55 3.26 11.67 9.56
CA ALA A 55 4.53 11.29 8.93
C ALA A 55 4.44 11.10 7.40
N GLY A 56 3.27 11.29 6.78
CA GLY A 56 3.10 11.10 5.32
C GLY A 56 3.17 9.65 4.85
N MET A 57 3.16 8.68 5.77
CA MET A 57 3.36 7.25 5.46
C MET A 57 2.25 6.68 4.58
N HIS A 58 1.04 7.23 4.68
CA HIS A 58 -0.11 6.83 3.86
C HIS A 58 0.10 7.11 2.37
N THR A 59 0.70 8.26 2.02
CA THR A 59 1.03 8.62 0.64
C THR A 59 2.17 7.75 0.13
N GLU A 60 3.22 7.59 0.94
CA GLU A 60 4.38 6.79 0.58
C GLU A 60 4.01 5.30 0.37
N PHE A 61 3.14 4.75 1.22
CA PHE A 61 2.58 3.41 1.05
C PHE A 61 1.76 3.31 -0.24
N ALA A 62 0.85 4.26 -0.49
CA ALA A 62 0.04 4.27 -1.70
C ALA A 62 0.89 4.41 -2.97
N ASP A 63 1.96 5.20 -2.95
CA ASP A 63 2.85 5.38 -4.09
C ASP A 63 3.64 4.10 -4.39
N ARG A 64 4.13 3.39 -3.36
CA ARG A 64 4.80 2.09 -3.54
C ARG A 64 3.83 1.00 -4.00
N ALA A 65 2.66 0.88 -3.35
CA ALA A 65 1.64 -0.12 -3.68
C ALA A 65 1.10 0.03 -5.11
N THR A 66 1.04 1.27 -5.62
CA THR A 66 0.62 1.55 -7.01
C THR A 66 1.77 1.58 -8.02
N GLY A 67 3.01 1.29 -7.59
CA GLY A 67 4.19 1.31 -8.45
C GLY A 67 4.64 2.70 -8.90
N ARG A 68 4.15 3.77 -8.26
CA ARG A 68 4.60 5.15 -8.49
C ARG A 68 5.97 5.43 -7.89
N LYS A 69 6.41 4.61 -6.92
CA LYS A 69 7.73 4.68 -6.29
C LYS A 69 8.30 3.29 -6.08
N GLU A 70 9.61 3.14 -6.26
CA GLU A 70 10.34 1.90 -5.99
C GLU A 70 10.30 1.55 -4.49
N ILE A 71 10.29 0.26 -4.20
CA ILE A 71 10.34 -0.25 -2.83
C ILE A 71 11.81 -0.32 -2.41
N GLU A 72 12.15 0.48 -1.41
CA GLU A 72 13.47 0.46 -0.80
C GLU A 72 13.39 -0.27 0.54
N TYR A 73 14.13 -1.36 0.65
CA TYR A 73 14.27 -2.13 1.88
C TYR A 73 15.51 -1.66 2.62
N LEU A 74 15.35 -1.37 3.92
CA LEU A 74 16.48 -0.98 4.77
C LEU A 74 17.52 -2.11 4.90
N HIS A 75 17.10 -3.36 4.77
CA HIS A 75 17.95 -4.54 4.82
C HIS A 75 17.36 -5.68 3.97
N SER A 76 18.21 -6.53 3.39
CA SER A 76 17.78 -7.66 2.55
C SER A 76 16.81 -8.61 3.24
N ASP A 77 17.04 -8.84 4.53
CA ASP A 77 16.26 -9.79 5.33
C ASP A 77 14.84 -9.30 5.61
N LEU A 78 14.58 -7.99 5.43
CA LEU A 78 13.24 -7.43 5.54
C LEU A 78 12.39 -7.69 4.31
N LYS A 79 13.01 -8.09 3.18
CA LYS A 79 12.31 -8.32 1.93
C LYS A 79 11.27 -9.43 2.06
N GLU A 80 11.66 -10.57 2.63
CA GLU A 80 10.79 -11.74 2.81
C GLU A 80 9.61 -11.48 3.76
N ILE A 81 9.82 -10.64 4.78
CA ILE A 81 8.79 -10.32 5.79
C ILE A 81 7.83 -9.23 5.29
N LEU A 82 8.33 -8.27 4.53
CA LEU A 82 7.56 -7.11 4.04
C LEU A 82 6.98 -7.34 2.64
N GLU A 83 7.32 -8.44 1.98
CA GLU A 83 6.75 -8.86 0.69
C GLU A 83 5.24 -9.08 0.75
N GLU A 84 4.78 -9.90 1.71
CA GLU A 84 3.35 -10.22 1.87
C GLU A 84 2.42 -9.00 2.02
N PRO A 85 2.71 -8.01 2.87
CA PRO A 85 1.83 -6.86 3.04
C PRO A 85 1.93 -5.81 1.92
N LEU A 86 2.90 -5.89 1.01
CA LEU A 86 3.16 -4.84 0.01
C LEU A 86 2.93 -5.28 -1.45
N TRP A 87 3.03 -6.56 -1.83
CA TRP A 87 2.91 -6.96 -3.24
C TRP A 87 2.86 -8.48 -3.48
N CYS A 88 1.86 -8.96 -4.24
CA CYS A 88 1.93 -10.30 -4.85
C CYS A 88 1.78 -10.28 -6.39
N ASP A 89 1.30 -9.19 -7.00
CA ASP A 89 0.87 -9.24 -8.42
C ASP A 89 1.62 -8.28 -9.37
N THR A 90 2.62 -7.52 -8.91
CA THR A 90 3.36 -6.53 -9.74
C THR A 90 4.80 -6.89 -10.09
N LEU A 91 5.33 -8.04 -9.68
CA LEU A 91 6.66 -8.48 -10.14
C LEU A 91 6.58 -9.55 -11.24
N PRO A 92 6.69 -9.17 -12.53
CA PRO A 92 7.21 -10.07 -13.53
C PRO A 92 8.74 -10.12 -13.35
N GLY A 93 9.23 -11.10 -12.59
CA GLY A 93 10.67 -11.36 -12.55
C GLY A 93 11.23 -11.63 -11.17
N THR A 94 11.10 -12.87 -10.71
CA THR A 94 12.17 -13.50 -9.93
C THR A 94 13.40 -13.58 -10.84
N GLY A 95 14.24 -12.54 -10.80
CA GLY A 95 15.32 -12.36 -11.76
C GLY A 95 16.52 -11.63 -11.17
N ASN A 96 17.44 -12.43 -10.66
CA ASN A 96 18.87 -12.16 -10.53
C ASN A 96 19.37 -11.36 -9.32
N ALA A 97 20.33 -12.00 -8.67
CA ALA A 97 21.29 -11.43 -7.76
C ALA A 97 22.17 -10.37 -8.44
N ASN A 98 22.83 -9.59 -7.57
CA ASN A 98 24.12 -8.95 -7.77
C ASN A 98 24.15 -7.41 -7.99
N SER A 99 24.70 -6.75 -6.97
CA SER A 99 25.57 -5.55 -6.96
C SER A 99 24.99 -4.12 -7.07
N PRO A 100 25.67 -3.09 -6.51
CA PRO A 100 26.54 -3.02 -5.33
C PRO A 100 26.09 -1.96 -4.29
N LYS A 101 26.63 -2.12 -3.08
CA LYS A 101 26.57 -1.20 -1.94
C LYS A 101 26.83 0.26 -2.35
N ASN A 102 25.93 1.18 -2.02
CA ASN A 102 26.28 2.56 -1.75
C ASN A 102 25.52 3.06 -0.52
N ILE A 103 26.27 3.08 0.57
CA ILE A 103 25.96 3.70 1.85
C ILE A 103 25.83 5.20 1.62
N TRP A 104 24.75 5.81 2.07
CA TRP A 104 24.70 7.26 2.31
C TRP A 104 24.13 7.49 3.71
N PHE A 105 24.90 8.26 4.48
CA PHE A 105 24.66 8.71 5.85
C PHE A 105 23.39 9.55 5.97
#